data_AF-A0A1Y1QV09-F1
#
_entry.id   AF-A0A1Y1QV09-F1
#
_cell.length_a   1.000
_cell.length_b   1.000
_cell.length_c   1.000
_cell.angle_alpha   90.00
_cell.angle_beta   90.00
_cell.angle_gamma   90.00
#
_symmetry.space_group_name_H-M   'P 1'
#
loop_
_entity.id
_entity.type
_entity.pdbx_description
1 polymer ?
#
loop_
_entity_poly.entity_id
_entity_poly.type
_entity_poly.pdbx_seq_one_letter_code
_entity_poly.pdbx_strand_id
1 'polypeptide(L)'
;MNPDLVNGLFELVGAGFSWMNAYTLWRVREIKGVYWPATAFFTAWGCWNLYYYPALGQWWSFYAGVLLVSGNAAWVGLAIRYRVKSCES
;
A
#
# COMPACT_ATOMS: atom_id res chain seq x y z
N MET A 1 1.45 -25.12 10.22
CA MET A 1 2.05 -23.81 9.86
C MET A 1 1.14 -22.74 10.41
N ASN A 2 1.68 -21.76 11.13
CA ASN A 2 0.86 -20.70 11.75
C ASN A 2 0.27 -19.82 10.63
N PRO A 3 -1.06 -19.74 10.45
CA PRO A 3 -1.69 -18.96 9.36
C PRO A 3 -1.20 -17.51 9.31
N ASP A 4 -0.87 -16.97 10.48
CA ASP A 4 -0.20 -15.69 10.71
C ASP A 4 1.09 -15.46 9.94
N LEU A 5 1.97 -16.46 9.93
CA LEU A 5 3.27 -16.33 9.25
C LEU A 5 3.10 -16.35 7.75
N VAL A 6 2.17 -17.16 7.24
CA VAL A 6 1.86 -17.22 5.80
C VAL A 6 1.24 -15.91 5.35
N ASN A 7 0.20 -15.43 6.04
CA ASN A 7 -0.46 -14.18 5.70
C ASN A 7 0.48 -12.98 5.82
N GLY A 8 1.22 -12.86 6.93
CA GLY A 8 2.20 -11.80 7.10
C GLY A 8 3.34 -11.87 6.08
N LEU A 9 3.74 -13.04 5.59
CA LEU A 9 4.71 -13.14 4.48
C LEU A 9 4.13 -12.60 3.17
N PHE A 10 2.89 -12.95 2.83
CA PHE A 10 2.20 -12.39 1.66
C PHE A 10 2.08 -10.87 1.75
N GLU A 11 1.70 -10.35 2.92
CA GLU A 11 1.63 -8.90 3.14
C GLU A 11 2.99 -8.23 3.09
N LEU A 12 4.06 -8.87 3.57
CA LEU A 12 5.41 -8.32 3.55
C LEU A 12 5.98 -8.27 2.12
N VAL A 13 5.72 -9.30 1.31
CA VAL A 13 6.03 -9.30 -0.12
C VAL A 13 5.22 -8.23 -0.85
N GLY A 14 3.91 -8.14 -0.56
CA GLY A 14 3.03 -7.10 -1.10
C GLY A 14 3.49 -5.69 -0.72
N ALA A 15 3.98 -5.50 0.51
CA ALA A 15 4.53 -4.25 0.98
C ALA A 15 5.80 -3.88 0.20
N GLY A 16 6.69 -4.84 -0.06
CA GLY A 16 7.87 -4.64 -0.89
C GLY A 16 7.51 -4.13 -2.30
N PHE A 17 6.55 -4.77 -2.96
CA PHE A 17 6.06 -4.32 -4.27
C PHE A 17 5.38 -2.96 -4.20
N SER A 18 4.59 -2.70 -3.16
CA SER A 18 3.92 -1.42 -2.97
C SER A 18 4.92 -0.27 -2.80
N TRP A 19 5.96 -0.47 -1.97
CA TRP A 19 7.06 0.49 -1.81
C TRP A 19 7.89 0.66 -3.08
N MET A 20 8.18 -0.41 -3.82
CA MET A 20 8.84 -0.31 -5.13
C MET A 20 7.99 0.50 -6.12
N ASN A 21 6.67 0.32 -6.12
CA ASN A 21 5.76 1.10 -6.95
C ASN A 21 5.78 2.58 -6.52
N ALA A 22 5.75 2.87 -5.21
CA ALA A 22 5.82 4.23 -4.69
C ALA A 22 7.15 4.92 -5.05
N TYR A 23 8.26 4.19 -4.92
CA TYR A 23 9.58 4.66 -5.31
C TYR A 23 9.68 4.94 -6.81
N THR A 24 9.12 4.04 -7.63
CA THR A 24 9.10 4.21 -9.09
C THR A 24 8.29 5.45 -9.47
N LEU A 25 7.12 5.64 -8.88
CA LEU A 25 6.31 6.84 -9.09
C LEU A 25 7.04 8.11 -8.63
N TRP A 26 7.74 8.06 -7.49
CA TRP A 26 8.55 9.18 -7.01
C TRP A 26 9.68 9.55 -7.98
N ARG A 27 10.31 8.55 -8.60
CA ARG A 27 11.42 8.73 -9.55
C ARG A 27 10.96 9.23 -10.92
N VAL A 28 9.90 8.62 -11.47
CA VAL A 28 9.38 8.93 -12.82
C VAL A 28 8.49 10.18 -12.80
N ARG A 29 7.87 10.51 -11.66
CA ARG A 29 6.98 11.67 -11.46
C ARG A 29 5.80 11.75 -12.42
N GLU A 30 5.45 10.64 -13.05
CA GLU A 30 4.40 10.54 -14.05
C GLU A 30 3.60 9.25 -13.80
N ILE A 31 2.27 9.35 -13.88
CA ILE A 31 1.36 8.21 -13.73
C ILE A 31 0.95 7.77 -15.14
N LYS A 32 1.51 6.68 -15.66
CA LYS A 32 1.12 6.13 -16.97
C LYS A 32 0.19 4.94 -16.81
N GLY A 33 -1.08 5.12 -17.15
CA GLY A 33 -2.03 4.01 -17.30
C GLY A 33 -2.44 3.30 -16.01
N VAL A 34 -2.18 3.88 -14.82
CA VAL A 34 -2.60 3.28 -13.54
C VAL A 34 -3.91 3.88 -13.06
N TYR A 35 -4.89 3.03 -12.77
CA TYR A 35 -6.15 3.43 -12.15
C TYR A 35 -5.94 3.68 -10.64
N TRP A 36 -5.47 4.88 -10.30
CA TRP A 36 -5.13 5.26 -8.92
C TRP A 36 -6.24 5.05 -7.86
N PRO A 37 -7.56 5.11 -8.18
CA PRO A 37 -8.60 4.83 -7.18
C PRO A 37 -8.56 3.37 -6.69
N ALA A 38 -8.06 2.43 -7.50
CA ALA A 38 -7.87 1.05 -7.04
C ALA A 38 -6.83 1.00 -5.92
N THR A 39 -5.70 1.70 -6.07
CA THR A 39 -4.67 1.77 -5.02
C THR A 39 -5.19 2.45 -3.75
N ALA A 40 -6.05 3.47 -3.89
CA ALA A 40 -6.72 4.10 -2.76
C ALA A 40 -7.68 3.12 -2.04
N PHE A 41 -8.45 2.34 -2.80
CA PHE A 41 -9.30 1.28 -2.25
C PHE A 41 -8.48 0.22 -1.50
N PHE A 42 -7.37 -0.27 -2.09
CA PHE A 42 -6.48 -1.22 -1.42
C PHE A 42 -5.80 -0.64 -0.17
N THR A 43 -5.57 0.68 -0.13
CA THR A 43 -5.08 1.35 1.09
C THR A 43 -6.15 1.30 2.19
N ALA A 44 -7.39 1.67 1.87
CA ALA A 44 -8.50 1.64 2.82
C ALA A 44 -8.82 0.21 3.29
N TRP A 45 -8.76 -0.77 2.38
CA TRP A 45 -8.89 -2.18 2.70
C TRP A 45 -7.77 -2.67 3.64
N GLY A 46 -6.52 -2.25 3.40
CA GLY A 46 -5.42 -2.57 4.29
C GLY A 46 -5.58 -1.93 5.68
N CYS A 47 -6.14 -0.72 5.78
CA CYS A 47 -6.50 -0.11 7.07
C CYS A 47 -7.56 -0.95 7.81
N TRP A 48 -8.52 -1.53 7.08
CA TRP A 48 -9.50 -2.45 7.65
C TRP A 48 -8.84 -3.73 8.16
N ASN A 49 -7.91 -4.32 7.40
CA ASN A 49 -7.10 -5.46 7.84
C ASN A 49 -6.32 -5.15 9.12
N LEU A 50 -5.73 -3.96 9.24
CA LEU A 50 -5.02 -3.51 10.45
C LEU A 50 -5.92 -3.45 11.69
N TYR A 51 -7.20 -3.10 11.52
CA TYR A 51 -8.17 -3.14 12.61
C TYR A 51 -8.61 -4.58 12.94
N TYR A 52 -8.64 -5.46 11.95
CA TYR A 52 -9.09 -6.84 12.10
C TYR A 52 -8.04 -7.78 12.71
N TYR A 53 -6.74 -7.58 12.40
CA TYR A 53 -5.66 -8.46 12.89
C TYR A 53 -5.48 -8.52 14.41
N PRO A 54 -5.57 -7.41 15.17
CA PRO A 54 -5.49 -7.44 16.64
C PRO A 54 -6.62 -8.27 17.26
N ALA A 55 -7.81 -8.25 16.66
CA ALA A 55 -8.96 -9.03 17.13
C ALA A 55 -8.78 -10.55 16.92
N LEU A 56 -7.92 -10.95 15.99
CA LEU A 56 -7.58 -12.35 15.70
C LEU A 56 -6.29 -12.82 16.40
N GLY A 57 -5.62 -11.96 17.15
CA GLY A 57 -4.31 -12.26 17.76
C GLY A 57 -3.15 -12.28 16.75
N GLN A 58 -3.35 -11.70 15.57
CA GLN A 58 -2.45 -11.85 14.41
C GLN A 58 -1.41 -10.74 14.27
N TRP A 59 -0.47 -10.67 15.21
CA TRP A 59 0.49 -9.57 15.29
C TRP A 59 1.51 -9.54 14.15
N TRP A 60 1.87 -10.68 13.56
CA TRP A 60 2.82 -10.70 12.44
C TRP A 60 2.21 -10.09 11.18
N SER A 61 0.97 -10.49 10.85
CA SER A 61 0.17 -9.86 9.81
C SER A 61 -0.06 -8.37 10.10
N PHE A 62 -0.30 -7.99 11.37
CA PHE A 62 -0.44 -6.57 11.71
C PHE A 62 0.78 -5.74 11.31
N TYR A 63 2.00 -6.15 11.68
CA TYR A 63 3.20 -5.39 11.31
C TYR A 63 3.46 -5.38 9.79
N ALA A 64 3.24 -6.51 9.11
CA ALA A 64 3.37 -6.59 7.66
C ALA A 64 2.33 -5.72 6.93
N GLY A 65 1.08 -5.73 7.41
CA GLY A 65 -0.01 -4.88 6.96
C GLY A 65 0.27 -3.40 7.17
N VAL A 66 0.91 -2.98 8.28
CA VAL A 66 1.30 -1.57 8.50
C VAL A 66 2.28 -1.15 7.40
N LEU A 67 3.27 -2.00 7.11
CA LEU A 67 4.25 -1.73 6.06
C LEU A 67 3.57 -1.62 4.68
N LEU A 68 2.63 -2.51 4.38
CA LEU A 68 1.88 -2.54 3.12
C LEU A 68 1.00 -1.31 2.94
N VAL A 69 0.23 -0.95 3.98
CA VAL A 69 -0.65 0.24 3.97
C VAL A 69 0.18 1.51 3.83
N SER A 70 1.32 1.60 4.52
CA SER A 70 2.21 2.77 4.40
C SER A 70 2.76 2.96 2.98
N GLY A 71 3.12 1.87 2.29
CA GLY A 71 3.57 1.91 0.89
C GLY A 71 2.46 2.36 -0.06
N ASN A 72 1.25 1.82 0.11
CA ASN A 72 0.09 2.20 -0.70
C ASN A 72 -0.31 3.66 -0.44
N ALA A 73 -0.32 4.10 0.81
CA ALA A 73 -0.61 5.48 1.18
C ALA A 73 0.44 6.46 0.61
N ALA A 74 1.73 6.10 0.65
CA ALA A 74 2.79 6.88 0.03
C ALA A 74 2.59 6.99 -1.49
N TRP A 75 2.24 5.89 -2.16
CA TRP A 75 1.92 5.89 -3.59
C TRP A 75 0.72 6.79 -3.91
N VAL A 76 -0.38 6.66 -3.16
CA VAL A 76 -1.60 7.48 -3.35
C VAL A 76 -1.29 8.96 -3.13
N GLY A 77 -0.52 9.32 -2.10
CA GLY A 77 -0.09 10.69 -1.84
C GLY A 77 0.74 11.27 -2.98
N LEU A 78 1.68 10.49 -3.53
CA LEU A 78 2.46 10.87 -4.71
C LEU A 78 1.57 10.99 -5.95
N ALA A 79 0.61 10.08 -6.13
CA ALA A 79 -0.30 10.07 -7.26
C ALA A 79 -1.17 11.33 -7.28
N ILE A 80 -1.75 11.72 -6.14
CA ILE A 80 -2.52 12.96 -6.01
C ILE A 80 -1.64 14.17 -6.33
N ARG A 81 -0.42 14.23 -5.77
CA ARG A 81 0.52 15.34 -5.99
C ARG A 81 0.90 15.53 -7.46
N TYR A 82 1.22 14.45 -8.18
CA TYR A 82 1.62 14.54 -9.58
C TYR A 82 0.45 14.82 -10.51
N ARG A 83 -0.76 14.34 -10.18
CA ARG A 83 -1.96 14.63 -10.96
C ARG A 83 -2.36 16.11 -10.90
N VAL A 84 -2.23 16.74 -9.73
CA VAL A 84 -2.49 18.18 -9.56
C VAL A 84 -1.55 19.00 -10.45
N LYS A 85 -0.25 18.65 -10.49
CA LYS A 85 0.72 19.35 -11.34
C LYS A 85 0.42 19.27 -12.84
N SER A 86 -0.10 18.15 -13.33
CA SER A 86 -0.43 17.99 -14.75
C SER A 86 -1.61 18.88 -15.22
N CYS A 87 -2.46 19.36 -14.31
CA CYS A 87 -3.54 20.30 -14.65
C CYS A 87 -3.09 21.77 -14.64
N GLU A 88 -1.95 22.09 -14.03
CA GLU A 88 -1.40 23.45 -13.96
C GLU A 88 -0.38 23.77 -15.08
N SER A 89 -0.04 22.78 -15.92
CA SER A 89 0.95 22.90 -17.01
C SER A 89 0.28 23.11 -18.37
#